data_AF-D5URL8-F1
#
_entry.id   AF-D5URL8-F1
#
_cell.length_a   1.000
_cell.length_b   1.000
_cell.length_c   1.000
_cell.angle_alpha   90.00
_cell.angle_beta   90.00
_cell.angle_gamma   90.00
#
_symmetry.space_group_name_H-M   'P 1'
#
loop_
_entity.id
_entity.type
_entity.pdbx_description
1 polymer ?
#
loop_
_entity_poly.entity_id
_entity_poly.type
_entity_poly.pdbx_seq_one_letter_code
_entity_poly.pdbx_strand_id
1 'polypeptide(L)'
;MGTTGIVIVVVVAIVAISLLISVGWFLRDSNKRIQKFAKSSDLVPGRPGRAPAEWSTSSAPEALLHQRVRYAIADVHGNGNPVAVPPPADSAVTGKPGDLDDLDDAVFALDDRIIAAAQLPAAERTKALAELEPAVASLEGLTGRLWEAPSHRRHELIDAVISRLRG
;
A
#
# COMPACT_ATOMS: atom_id res chain seq x y z
N MET A 1 -7.52 -39.54 17.15
CA MET A 1 -7.21 -38.09 16.98
C MET A 1 -7.22 -37.48 18.38
N GLY A 2 -6.04 -37.14 18.91
CA GLY A 2 -5.91 -36.64 20.28
C GLY A 2 -6.51 -35.25 20.44
N THR A 3 -6.90 -34.89 21.66
CA THR A 3 -7.40 -33.56 22.06
C THR A 3 -6.55 -32.42 21.49
N THR A 4 -5.23 -32.60 21.40
CA THR A 4 -4.29 -31.66 20.77
C THR A 4 -4.58 -31.38 19.30
N GLY A 5 -4.98 -32.39 18.52
CA GLY A 5 -5.32 -32.23 17.10
C GLY A 5 -6.62 -31.44 16.88
N ILE A 6 -7.59 -31.60 17.79
CA ILE A 6 -8.85 -30.85 17.75
C ILE A 6 -8.60 -29.37 18.08
N VAL A 7 -7.76 -29.08 19.07
CA VAL A 7 -7.39 -27.70 19.44
C VAL A 7 -6.71 -26.97 18.29
N ILE A 8 -5.77 -27.61 17.59
CA ILE A 8 -5.06 -27.00 16.46
C ILE A 8 -6.03 -26.64 15.32
N VAL A 9 -6.95 -27.54 14.96
CA VAL A 9 -7.93 -27.31 13.90
C VAL A 9 -8.87 -26.15 14.26
N VAL A 10 -9.31 -26.08 15.53
CA VAL A 10 -10.18 -24.99 16.00
C VAL A 10 -9.45 -23.65 15.99
N VAL A 11 -8.18 -23.60 16.39
CA VAL A 11 -7.37 -22.37 16.34
C VAL A 11 -7.17 -21.90 14.90
N VAL A 12 -6.83 -22.80 13.97
CA VAL A 12 -6.64 -22.47 12.55
C VAL A 12 -7.95 -21.97 11.92
N ALA A 13 -9.09 -22.60 12.26
CA ALA A 13 -10.39 -22.16 11.76
C ALA A 13 -10.78 -20.77 12.28
N ILE A 14 -10.52 -20.47 13.55
CA ILE A 14 -10.77 -19.15 14.14
C ILE A 14 -9.88 -18.09 13.50
N VAL A 15 -8.60 -18.37 13.26
CA VAL A 15 -7.68 -17.48 12.55
C VAL A 15 -8.17 -17.22 11.12
N ALA A 16 -8.55 -18.27 10.38
CA ALA A 16 -9.07 -18.13 9.02
C ALA A 16 -10.37 -17.31 8.95
N ILE A 17 -11.30 -17.52 9.89
CA ILE A 17 -12.55 -16.76 9.97
C ILE A 17 -12.27 -15.30 10.35
N SER A 18 -11.30 -15.05 11.24
CA SER A 18 -10.92 -13.68 11.65
C SER A 18 -10.29 -12.91 10.49
N LEU A 19 -9.49 -13.57 9.65
CA LEU A 19 -8.96 -12.99 8.41
C LEU A 19 -10.09 -12.64 7.42
N LEU A 20 -11.12 -13.49 7.30
CA LEU A 20 -12.25 -13.26 6.40
C LEU A 20 -13.22 -12.16 6.90
N ILE A 21 -13.48 -12.10 8.20
CA ILE A 21 -14.30 -11.04 8.83
C ILE A 21 -13.62 -9.67 8.69
N SER A 22 -12.28 -9.63 8.73
CA SER A 22 -11.49 -8.40 8.52
C SER A 22 -11.69 -7.82 7.12
N VAL A 23 -11.84 -8.66 6.09
CA VAL A 23 -12.10 -8.22 4.70
C VAL A 23 -13.54 -7.71 4.52
N GLY A 24 -14.52 -8.31 5.20
CA GLY A 24 -15.93 -7.99 5.03
C GLY A 24 -16.35 -6.62 5.60
N TRP A 25 -15.75 -6.19 6.72
CA TRP A 25 -16.06 -4.90 7.35
C TRP A 25 -15.32 -3.72 6.66
N PHE A 26 -14.14 -3.99 6.09
CA PHE A 26 -13.29 -3.06 5.33
C PHE A 26 -13.98 -2.44 4.09
N LEU A 27 -14.94 -3.15 3.50
CA LEU A 27 -15.65 -2.71 2.29
C LEU A 27 -16.77 -1.67 2.55
N ARG A 28 -17.26 -1.54 3.79
CA ARG A 28 -18.52 -0.81 4.05
C ARG A 28 -18.35 0.67 4.44
N ASP A 29 -17.28 1.05 5.15
CA ASP A 29 -17.11 2.43 5.67
C ASP A 29 -16.02 3.27 4.97
N SER A 30 -15.16 2.62 4.17
CA SER A 30 -14.17 3.25 3.27
C SER A 30 -14.77 4.17 2.19
N ASN A 31 -16.10 4.25 2.11
CA ASN A 31 -16.84 4.50 0.88
C ASN A 31 -16.99 5.97 0.46
N LYS A 32 -16.43 6.97 1.18
CA LYS A 32 -16.59 8.39 0.79
C LYS A 32 -15.28 9.09 0.45
N ARG A 33 -14.20 8.85 1.19
CA ARG A 33 -12.87 9.43 0.91
C ARG A 33 -12.07 8.57 -0.05
N ILE A 34 -12.04 7.25 0.12
CA ILE A 34 -11.44 6.33 -0.86
C ILE A 34 -12.25 6.35 -2.15
N GLN A 35 -13.58 6.49 -2.12
CA GLN A 35 -14.33 6.74 -3.36
C GLN A 35 -13.96 8.06 -4.04
N LYS A 36 -13.66 9.13 -3.29
CA LYS A 36 -13.25 10.41 -3.89
C LYS A 36 -11.83 10.33 -4.46
N PHE A 37 -10.92 9.61 -3.79
CA PHE A 37 -9.57 9.34 -4.28
C PHE A 37 -9.57 8.38 -5.47
N ALA A 38 -10.38 7.32 -5.42
CA ALA A 38 -10.63 6.40 -6.53
C ALA A 38 -11.29 7.09 -7.74
N LYS A 39 -12.05 8.18 -7.51
CA LYS A 39 -12.57 9.07 -8.56
C LYS A 39 -11.60 10.19 -8.96
N SER A 40 -10.50 10.37 -8.24
CA SER A 40 -9.46 11.35 -8.57
C SER A 40 -8.34 10.69 -9.36
N SER A 41 -7.59 11.48 -10.13
CA SER A 41 -6.33 11.08 -10.77
C SER A 41 -5.12 11.33 -9.87
N ASP A 42 -5.33 11.53 -8.57
CA ASP A 42 -4.26 11.83 -7.62
C ASP A 42 -3.40 10.57 -7.36
N LEU A 43 -2.08 10.73 -7.42
CA LEU A 43 -1.13 9.67 -7.07
C LEU A 43 -0.98 9.58 -5.54
N VAL A 44 -0.78 10.74 -4.92
CA VAL A 44 -0.71 10.94 -3.47
C VAL A 44 -1.92 11.80 -3.08
N PRO A 45 -2.59 11.58 -1.93
CA PRO A 45 -3.75 12.38 -1.53
C PRO A 45 -3.54 13.90 -1.67
N GLY A 46 -4.30 14.53 -2.58
CA GLY A 46 -4.22 15.98 -2.83
C GLY A 46 -3.13 16.42 -3.82
N ARG A 47 -2.36 15.48 -4.39
CA ARG A 47 -1.35 15.74 -5.43
C ARG A 47 -1.68 14.94 -6.70
N PRO A 48 -2.00 15.60 -7.83
CA PRO A 48 -2.33 14.92 -9.09
C PRO A 48 -1.17 14.07 -9.60
N GLY A 49 -1.47 12.87 -10.10
CA GLY A 49 -0.50 11.99 -10.75
C GLY A 49 -0.18 12.41 -12.19
N ARG A 50 0.80 11.74 -12.80
CA ARG A 50 1.23 11.98 -14.19
C ARG A 50 0.88 10.82 -15.14
N ALA A 51 0.40 9.71 -14.59
CA ALA A 51 -0.03 8.56 -15.35
C ALA A 51 -1.25 8.88 -16.25
N PRO A 52 -1.39 8.20 -17.40
CA PRO A 52 -2.57 8.33 -18.26
C PRO A 52 -3.87 8.03 -17.51
N ALA A 53 -4.93 8.81 -17.77
CA ALA A 53 -6.19 8.71 -17.04
C ALA A 53 -6.85 7.32 -17.20
N GLU A 54 -6.68 6.69 -18.36
CA GLU A 54 -7.19 5.35 -18.65
C GLU A 54 -6.59 4.25 -17.75
N TRP A 55 -5.45 4.51 -17.09
CA TRP A 55 -4.85 3.57 -16.15
C TRP A 55 -5.70 3.33 -14.91
N SER A 56 -6.66 4.20 -14.58
CA SER A 56 -7.53 3.99 -13.41
C SER A 56 -8.45 2.78 -13.53
N THR A 57 -8.72 2.33 -14.76
CA THR A 57 -9.64 1.20 -15.04
C THR A 57 -9.02 0.13 -15.94
N SER A 58 -7.79 0.35 -16.42
CA SER A 58 -7.07 -0.59 -17.26
C SER A 58 -6.56 -1.79 -16.47
N SER A 59 -6.53 -2.96 -17.11
CA SER A 59 -5.91 -4.18 -16.62
C SER A 59 -4.52 -4.41 -17.21
N ALA A 60 -3.95 -3.43 -17.92
CA ALA A 60 -2.58 -3.51 -18.41
C ALA A 60 -1.59 -3.61 -17.23
N PRO A 61 -0.48 -4.36 -17.36
CA PRO A 61 0.46 -4.58 -16.25
C PRO A 61 0.96 -3.28 -15.61
N GLU A 62 1.34 -2.28 -16.41
CA GLU A 62 1.77 -0.96 -15.95
C GLU A 62 0.67 -0.21 -15.17
N ALA A 63 -0.58 -0.30 -15.63
CA ALA A 63 -1.72 0.32 -14.97
C ALA A 63 -2.00 -0.34 -13.61
N LEU A 64 -1.85 -1.66 -13.51
CA LEU A 64 -2.00 -2.39 -12.25
C LEU A 64 -0.90 -2.02 -11.24
N LEU A 65 0.36 -1.87 -11.68
CA LEU A 65 1.44 -1.40 -10.80
C LEU A 65 1.15 0.02 -10.30
N HIS A 66 0.75 0.93 -11.19
CA HIS A 66 0.36 2.29 -10.80
C HIS A 66 -0.79 2.32 -9.78
N GLN A 67 -1.86 1.55 -10.01
CA GLN A 67 -2.98 1.46 -9.07
C GLN A 67 -2.52 0.96 -7.69
N ARG A 68 -1.63 -0.02 -7.64
CA ARG A 68 -1.06 -0.53 -6.38
C ARG A 68 -0.25 0.52 -5.64
N VAL A 69 0.61 1.27 -6.34
CA VAL A 69 1.34 2.41 -5.75
C VAL A 69 0.36 3.41 -5.13
N ARG A 70 -0.70 3.77 -5.86
CA ARG A 70 -1.75 4.70 -5.39
C ARG A 70 -2.45 4.21 -4.12
N TYR A 71 -2.86 2.95 -4.08
CA TYR A 71 -3.52 2.40 -2.90
C TYR A 71 -2.56 2.32 -1.71
N ALA A 72 -1.32 1.88 -1.94
CA ALA A 72 -0.34 1.75 -0.87
C ALA A 72 0.01 3.11 -0.23
N ILE A 73 0.25 4.16 -1.02
CA ILE A 73 0.53 5.48 -0.45
C ILE A 73 -0.71 6.11 0.20
N ALA A 74 -1.90 5.87 -0.36
CA ALA A 74 -3.15 6.29 0.28
C ALA A 74 -3.36 5.63 1.64
N ASP A 75 -2.97 4.36 1.81
CA ASP A 75 -3.02 3.66 3.10
C ASP A 75 -2.04 4.25 4.11
N VAL A 76 -0.83 4.63 3.69
CA VAL A 76 0.18 5.26 4.56
C VAL A 76 -0.24 6.67 5.02
N HIS A 77 -0.98 7.41 4.20
CA HIS A 77 -1.59 8.70 4.56
C HIS A 77 -2.93 8.54 5.29
N GLY A 78 -3.57 7.38 5.12
CA GLY A 78 -4.91 7.03 5.59
C GLY A 78 -5.04 6.81 7.09
N ASN A 79 -4.04 7.22 7.88
CA ASN A 79 -3.90 7.09 9.35
C ASN A 79 -5.08 7.67 10.17
N GLY A 80 -6.13 8.18 9.52
CA GLY A 80 -7.39 8.64 10.10
C GLY A 80 -8.62 7.82 9.71
N ASN A 81 -8.46 6.64 9.10
CA ASN A 81 -9.58 5.71 8.95
C ASN A 81 -10.01 5.19 10.35
N PRO A 82 -11.32 5.08 10.63
CA PRO A 82 -11.78 4.35 11.80
C PRO A 82 -11.42 2.88 11.61
N VAL A 83 -10.23 2.51 12.08
CA VAL A 83 -9.84 1.12 12.15
C VAL A 83 -10.68 0.49 13.25
N ALA A 84 -11.33 -0.65 12.96
CA ALA A 84 -12.15 -1.36 13.94
C ALA A 84 -11.38 -1.67 15.24
N VAL A 85 -10.05 -1.75 15.12
CA VAL A 85 -9.10 -1.90 16.21
C VAL A 85 -8.18 -0.68 16.19
N PRO A 86 -8.06 0.10 17.28
CA PRO A 86 -7.10 1.21 17.33
C PRO A 86 -5.66 0.69 17.25
N PRO A 87 -4.72 1.46 16.67
CA PRO A 87 -3.31 1.09 16.68
C PRO A 87 -2.77 0.99 18.10
N PRO A 88 -1.70 0.18 18.32
CA PRO A 88 -0.96 0.21 19.58
C PRO A 88 -0.59 1.64 19.99
N ALA A 89 -0.61 1.94 21.30
CA ALA A 89 -0.42 3.30 21.81
C ALA A 89 0.92 3.96 21.38
N ASP A 90 1.96 3.15 21.18
CA ASP A 90 3.28 3.59 20.69
C ASP A 90 3.51 3.22 19.22
N SER A 91 2.46 3.02 18.42
CA SER A 91 2.62 2.60 17.03
C SER A 91 3.19 3.71 16.15
N ALA A 92 4.15 3.35 15.29
CA ALA A 92 4.75 4.22 14.29
C ALA A 92 3.76 4.73 13.23
N VAL A 93 2.56 4.16 13.10
CA VAL A 93 1.52 4.64 12.17
C VAL A 93 0.98 6.03 12.56
N THR A 94 1.09 6.42 13.84
CA THR A 94 0.51 7.67 14.39
C THR A 94 1.37 8.92 14.19
N GLY A 95 2.42 8.84 13.38
CA GLY A 95 3.33 9.98 13.14
C GLY A 95 2.71 11.14 12.37
N LYS A 96 3.47 12.23 12.23
CA LYS A 96 2.95 13.46 11.64
C LYS A 96 2.84 13.33 10.12
N PRO A 97 1.85 13.97 9.47
CA PRO A 97 1.74 13.95 8.01
C PRO A 97 3.01 14.43 7.29
N GLY A 98 3.71 15.45 7.82
CA GLY A 98 4.94 15.98 7.22
C GLY A 98 6.14 15.01 7.24
N ASP A 99 6.07 13.91 7.99
CA ASP A 99 7.13 12.87 7.97
C ASP A 99 7.14 12.07 6.65
N LEU A 100 6.15 12.30 5.77
CA LEU A 100 5.95 11.55 4.52
C LEU A 100 6.40 12.31 3.27
N ASP A 101 6.83 13.57 3.37
CA ASP A 101 7.13 14.40 2.18
C ASP A 101 8.20 13.74 1.26
N ASP A 102 9.28 13.23 1.84
CA ASP A 102 10.34 12.53 1.08
C ASP A 102 9.86 11.18 0.50
N LEU A 103 8.91 10.52 1.19
CA LEU A 103 8.28 9.30 0.70
C LEU A 103 7.39 9.60 -0.49
N ASP A 104 6.59 10.66 -0.42
CA ASP A 104 5.72 11.08 -1.51
C ASP A 104 6.54 11.40 -2.77
N ASP A 105 7.66 12.10 -2.62
CA ASP A 105 8.54 12.41 -3.74
C ASP A 105 9.19 11.14 -4.33
N ALA A 106 9.55 10.17 -3.49
CA ALA A 106 10.03 8.86 -3.94
C ALA A 106 8.93 8.05 -4.65
N VAL A 107 7.67 8.17 -4.22
CA VAL A 107 6.50 7.57 -4.87
C VAL A 107 6.27 8.17 -6.26
N PHE A 108 6.38 9.50 -6.41
CA PHE A 108 6.33 10.13 -7.74
C PHE A 108 7.45 9.64 -8.66
N ALA A 109 8.68 9.52 -8.15
CA ALA A 109 9.79 9.00 -8.92
C ALA A 109 9.58 7.53 -9.36
N LEU A 110 9.02 6.69 -8.49
CA LEU A 110 8.62 5.32 -8.86
C LEU A 110 7.55 5.32 -9.96
N ASP A 111 6.52 6.15 -9.84
CA ASP A 111 5.44 6.25 -10.84
C ASP A 111 5.97 6.72 -12.20
N ASP A 112 6.89 7.70 -12.21
CA ASP A 112 7.58 8.14 -13.43
C ASP A 112 8.34 6.98 -14.12
N ARG A 113 8.98 6.10 -13.33
CA ARG A 113 9.66 4.91 -13.87
C ARG A 113 8.68 3.90 -14.47
N ILE A 114 7.50 3.72 -13.87
CA ILE A 114 6.43 2.87 -14.43
C ILE A 114 5.92 3.46 -15.75
N ILE A 115 5.70 4.78 -15.80
CA ILE A 115 5.29 5.50 -17.02
C ILE A 115 6.34 5.36 -18.12
N ALA A 116 7.63 5.51 -17.78
CA ALA A 116 8.72 5.32 -18.72
C ALA A 116 8.79 3.88 -19.24
N ALA A 117 8.65 2.88 -18.36
CA ALA A 117 8.62 1.47 -18.74
C ALA A 117 7.46 1.16 -19.70
N ALA A 118 6.31 1.81 -19.53
CA ALA A 118 5.15 1.63 -20.40
C ALA A 118 5.40 2.05 -21.86
N GLN A 119 6.39 2.93 -22.12
CA GLN A 119 6.79 3.37 -23.46
C GLN A 119 7.75 2.39 -24.16
N LEU A 120 8.24 1.37 -23.47
CA LEU A 120 9.19 0.40 -24.02
C LEU A 120 8.48 -0.64 -24.92
N PRO A 121 9.22 -1.28 -25.84
CA PRO A 121 8.72 -2.45 -26.56
C PRO A 121 8.29 -3.56 -25.60
N ALA A 122 7.30 -4.37 -25.99
CA ALA A 122 6.60 -5.30 -25.08
C ALA A 122 7.52 -6.19 -24.23
N ALA A 123 8.58 -6.77 -24.81
CA ALA A 123 9.52 -7.63 -24.09
C ALA A 123 10.35 -6.86 -23.05
N GLU A 124 10.83 -5.66 -23.41
CA GLU A 124 11.60 -4.78 -22.53
C GLU A 124 10.72 -4.18 -21.43
N ARG A 125 9.48 -3.79 -21.78
CA ARG A 125 8.48 -3.32 -20.82
C ARG A 125 8.20 -4.37 -19.75
N THR A 126 7.93 -5.62 -20.13
CA THR A 126 7.67 -6.70 -19.16
C THR A 126 8.84 -6.87 -18.21
N LYS A 127 10.08 -6.85 -18.73
CA LYS A 127 11.28 -6.94 -17.89
C LYS A 127 11.41 -5.73 -16.95
N ALA A 128 11.27 -4.52 -17.46
CA ALA A 128 11.37 -3.30 -16.67
C ALA A 128 10.31 -3.23 -15.56
N LEU A 129 9.06 -3.61 -15.86
CA LEU A 129 8.00 -3.66 -14.84
C LEU A 129 8.28 -4.73 -13.78
N ALA A 130 8.82 -5.89 -14.16
CA ALA A 130 9.23 -6.92 -13.20
C ALA A 130 10.38 -6.45 -12.27
N GLU A 131 11.28 -5.59 -12.76
CA GLU A 131 12.34 -4.98 -11.93
C GLU A 131 11.79 -3.95 -10.94
N LEU A 132 10.66 -3.30 -11.22
CA LEU A 132 10.01 -2.31 -10.34
C LEU A 132 9.08 -2.96 -9.30
N GLU A 133 8.62 -4.18 -9.54
CA GLU A 133 7.71 -4.94 -8.67
C GLU A 133 8.15 -5.02 -7.20
N PRO A 134 9.43 -5.28 -6.85
CA PRO A 134 9.87 -5.32 -5.46
C PRO A 134 9.78 -3.98 -4.74
N ALA A 135 9.95 -2.86 -5.45
CA ALA A 135 9.80 -1.52 -4.90
C ALA A 135 8.34 -1.25 -4.53
N VAL A 136 7.40 -1.60 -5.43
CA VAL A 136 5.95 -1.52 -5.17
C VAL A 136 5.58 -2.38 -3.96
N ALA A 137 6.02 -3.64 -3.91
CA ALA A 137 5.73 -4.54 -2.80
C ALA A 137 6.28 -4.00 -1.45
N SER A 138 7.43 -3.33 -1.46
CA SER A 138 7.98 -2.71 -0.26
C SER A 138 7.13 -1.53 0.26
N LEU A 139 6.52 -0.76 -0.65
CA LEU A 139 5.59 0.32 -0.30
C LEU A 139 4.28 -0.25 0.26
N GLU A 140 3.71 -1.28 -0.38
CA GLU A 140 2.49 -1.98 0.08
C GLU A 140 2.64 -2.52 1.50
N GLY A 141 3.82 -3.06 1.84
CA GLY A 141 4.12 -3.54 3.18
C GLY A 141 4.47 -2.46 4.21
N LEU A 142 4.52 -1.18 3.84
CA LEU A 142 4.95 -0.12 4.77
C LEU A 142 3.92 0.12 5.88
N THR A 143 2.63 0.27 5.55
CA THR A 143 1.57 0.55 6.53
C THR A 143 1.52 -0.52 7.63
N GLY A 144 1.63 -1.80 7.27
CA GLY A 144 1.70 -2.90 8.25
C GLY A 144 2.92 -2.82 9.15
N ARG A 145 4.10 -2.51 8.59
CA ARG A 145 5.32 -2.33 9.40
C ARG A 145 5.23 -1.13 10.33
N LEU A 146 4.63 -0.03 9.89
CA LEU A 146 4.38 1.14 10.73
C LEU A 146 3.37 0.83 11.84
N TRP A 147 2.37 -0.01 11.57
CA TRP A 147 1.40 -0.45 12.56
C TRP A 147 2.05 -1.24 13.70
N GLU A 148 2.90 -2.20 13.35
CA GLU A 148 3.52 -3.14 14.30
C GLU A 148 4.71 -2.53 15.06
N ALA A 149 5.42 -1.59 14.44
CA ALA A 149 6.64 -1.04 15.00
C ALA A 149 6.39 0.06 16.05
N PRO A 150 7.28 0.19 17.04
CA PRO A 150 7.25 1.31 17.98
C PRO A 150 7.60 2.64 17.28
N SER A 151 7.09 3.75 17.80
CA SER A 151 7.10 5.07 17.15
C SER A 151 8.51 5.57 16.81
N HIS A 152 9.50 5.27 17.64
CA HIS A 152 10.90 5.64 17.43
C HIS A 152 11.52 5.03 16.16
N ARG A 153 10.95 3.95 15.61
CA ARG A 153 11.43 3.31 14.35
C ARG A 153 10.74 3.84 13.09
N ARG A 154 9.81 4.78 13.19
CA ARG A 154 9.04 5.30 12.04
C ARG A 154 9.95 5.77 10.90
N HIS A 155 10.89 6.66 11.19
CA HIS A 155 11.80 7.23 10.20
C HIS A 155 12.65 6.15 9.53
N GLU A 156 13.22 5.24 10.33
CA GLU A 156 14.00 4.11 9.82
C GLU A 156 13.21 3.27 8.79
N LEU A 157 11.94 2.98 9.09
CA LEU A 157 11.08 2.19 8.21
C LEU A 157 10.72 2.95 6.92
N ILE A 158 10.45 4.25 7.02
CA ILE A 158 10.18 5.12 5.88
C ILE A 158 11.42 5.25 5.00
N ASP A 159 12.58 5.55 5.58
CA ASP A 159 13.87 5.71 4.88
C ASP A 159 14.28 4.43 4.14
N ALA A 160 14.03 3.26 4.75
CA ALA A 160 14.26 1.98 4.13
C ALA A 160 13.37 1.76 2.89
N VAL A 161 12.13 2.24 2.91
CA VAL A 161 11.24 2.21 1.73
C VAL A 161 11.71 3.21 0.69
N ILE A 162 11.97 4.46 1.08
CA ILE A 162 12.49 5.50 0.18
C ILE A 162 13.72 5.01 -0.59
N SER A 163 14.65 4.37 0.10
CA SER A 163 15.87 3.82 -0.52
C SER A 163 15.55 2.76 -1.58
N ARG A 164 14.54 1.91 -1.34
CA ARG A 164 14.07 0.91 -2.31
C ARG A 164 13.28 1.53 -3.47
N LEU A 165 12.55 2.61 -3.22
CA LEU A 165 11.80 3.32 -4.26
C LEU A 165 12.71 4.13 -5.18
N ARG A 166 13.93 4.47 -4.75
CA ARG A 166 14.93 5.21 -5.53
C ARG A 166 15.98 4.33 -6.19
N GLY A 167 16.22 3.13 -5.63
CA GLY A 167 17.03 2.08 -6.27
C GLY A 167 16.35 1.51 -7.50
#